data_AF-A0A957XMS0-F1
#
_entry.id   AF-A0A957XMS0-F1
#
_cell.length_a   1.000
_cell.length_b   1.000
_cell.length_c   1.000
_cell.angle_alpha   90.00
_cell.angle_beta   90.00
_cell.angle_gamma   90.00
#
_symmetry.space_group_name_H-M   'P 1'
#
loop_
_entity.id
_entity.type
_entity.pdbx_description
1 polymer ?
#
loop_
_entity_poly.entity_id
_entity_poly.type
_entity_poly.pdbx_seq_one_letter_code
_entity_poly.pdbx_strand_id
1 'polypeptide(L)'
;MKIKALPLYHQAVAIEPTPTERTWAVPNEAISANLALSSVGGLGWDLLCPYAVEITWNGGPNPEDIDIRLDRPTDDAPAFVQSYLGQGLLTFYPGYQLQIEGPNSLWLRGPINRPKDGLSPLEQIVDTSLLPATISLAWQLTRPDKTIRFDAGEPFGTLVPYPTHFAEQFEWE
;
A
#
# COMPACT_ATOMS: atom_id res chain seq x y z
N MET A 1 9.60 -10.12 -18.40
CA MET A 1 9.74 -8.90 -17.56
C MET A 1 9.57 -9.33 -16.12
N LYS A 2 10.47 -8.91 -15.23
CA LYS A 2 10.48 -9.25 -13.81
C LYS A 2 10.54 -7.99 -12.95
N ILE A 3 10.04 -8.10 -11.73
CA ILE A 3 10.34 -7.17 -10.63
C ILE A 3 11.32 -7.89 -9.71
N LYS A 4 12.45 -7.26 -9.44
CA LYS A 4 13.43 -7.72 -8.45
C LYS A 4 13.17 -6.98 -7.15
N ALA A 5 12.97 -7.72 -6.07
CA ALA A 5 12.80 -7.17 -4.72
C ALA A 5 13.97 -7.67 -3.85
N LEU A 6 14.87 -6.75 -3.50
CA LEU A 6 15.97 -7.04 -2.59
C LEU A 6 15.56 -6.59 -1.17
N PRO A 7 15.38 -7.51 -0.21
CA PRO A 7 15.08 -7.12 1.17
C PRO A 7 16.28 -6.37 1.77
N LEU A 8 16.02 -5.22 2.38
CA LEU A 8 17.05 -4.40 3.02
C LEU A 8 17.20 -4.71 4.52
N TYR A 9 16.16 -5.25 5.13
CA TYR A 9 16.09 -5.53 6.56
C TYR A 9 15.56 -6.94 6.80
N HIS A 10 15.80 -7.46 8.02
CA HIS A 10 15.34 -8.79 8.42
C HIS A 10 13.80 -8.95 8.39
N GLN A 11 13.04 -7.85 8.45
CA GLN A 11 11.57 -7.84 8.49
C GLN A 11 10.93 -7.21 7.25
N ALA A 12 11.52 -7.37 6.07
CA ALA A 12 10.85 -6.98 4.83
C ALA A 12 9.47 -7.67 4.75
N VAL A 13 8.44 -6.92 4.33
CA VAL A 13 7.05 -7.37 4.40
C VAL A 13 6.77 -8.50 3.42
N ALA A 14 5.78 -9.35 3.70
CA ALA A 14 5.39 -10.34 2.70
C ALA A 14 4.82 -9.64 1.45
N ILE A 15 5.22 -10.15 0.27
CA ILE A 15 4.71 -9.73 -1.03
C ILE A 15 4.00 -10.93 -1.65
N GLU A 16 2.70 -10.83 -1.88
CA GLU A 16 1.88 -11.92 -2.40
C GLU A 16 1.08 -11.48 -3.63
N PRO A 17 0.81 -12.35 -4.61
CA PRO A 17 -0.11 -12.02 -5.69
C PRO A 17 -1.47 -11.57 -5.12
N THR A 18 -2.01 -10.47 -5.64
CA THR A 18 -3.35 -10.03 -5.24
C THR A 18 -4.35 -11.17 -5.49
N PRO A 19 -5.26 -11.51 -4.56
CA PRO A 19 -6.26 -12.53 -4.82
C PRO A 19 -7.18 -12.12 -5.97
N THR A 20 -7.79 -13.10 -6.62
CA THR A 20 -8.80 -12.87 -7.67
C THR A 20 -10.10 -12.37 -7.07
N GLU A 21 -10.51 -12.91 -5.93
CA GLU A 21 -11.75 -12.58 -5.24
C GLU A 21 -11.53 -11.63 -4.04
N ARG A 22 -12.61 -11.03 -3.56
CA ARG A 22 -12.62 -10.17 -2.36
C ARG A 22 -13.57 -10.76 -1.34
N THR A 23 -13.07 -11.00 -0.14
CA THR A 23 -13.85 -11.63 0.95
C THR A 23 -15.14 -10.89 1.28
N TRP A 24 -15.17 -9.56 1.19
CA TRP A 24 -16.38 -8.76 1.41
C TRP A 24 -17.41 -8.89 0.27
N ALA A 25 -16.97 -9.24 -0.95
CA ALA A 25 -17.83 -9.39 -2.11
C ALA A 25 -18.49 -10.77 -2.18
N VAL A 26 -17.79 -11.82 -1.72
CA VAL A 26 -18.23 -13.24 -1.75
C VAL A 26 -19.67 -13.47 -1.25
N PRO A 27 -20.13 -12.85 -0.15
CA PRO A 27 -21.49 -13.09 0.36
C PRO A 27 -22.62 -12.65 -0.59
N ASN A 28 -22.32 -11.84 -1.62
CA ASN A 28 -23.29 -11.37 -2.59
C ASN A 28 -22.91 -11.83 -4.01
N GLU A 29 -23.69 -12.76 -4.56
CA GLU A 29 -23.45 -13.36 -5.88
C GLU A 29 -23.46 -12.31 -7.00
N ALA A 30 -24.35 -11.32 -6.95
CA ALA A 30 -24.42 -10.27 -7.96
C ALA A 30 -23.17 -9.36 -7.95
N ILE A 31 -22.58 -9.13 -6.77
CA ILE A 31 -21.31 -8.38 -6.64
C ILE A 31 -20.14 -9.26 -7.11
N SER A 32 -20.11 -10.52 -6.70
CA SER A 32 -19.03 -11.46 -7.04
C SER A 32 -18.97 -11.76 -8.55
N ALA A 33 -20.13 -11.87 -9.21
CA ALA A 33 -20.24 -12.09 -10.65
C ALA A 33 -20.08 -10.79 -11.47
N ASN A 34 -19.88 -9.63 -10.84
CA ASN A 34 -19.75 -8.37 -11.55
C ASN A 34 -18.39 -8.27 -12.28
N LEU A 35 -18.44 -8.19 -13.61
CA LEU A 35 -17.24 -8.15 -14.46
C LEU A 35 -16.36 -6.92 -14.23
N ALA A 36 -16.96 -5.77 -13.91
CA ALA A 36 -16.19 -4.56 -13.64
C ALA A 36 -15.37 -4.69 -12.36
N LEU A 37 -15.97 -5.20 -11.28
CA LEU A 37 -15.28 -5.41 -10.00
C LEU A 37 -14.24 -6.53 -10.06
N SER A 38 -14.50 -7.59 -10.83
CA SER A 38 -13.59 -8.73 -10.98
C SER A 38 -12.45 -8.50 -11.98
N SER A 39 -12.56 -7.51 -12.88
CA SER A 39 -11.52 -7.16 -13.88
C SER A 39 -10.13 -6.86 -13.29
N VAL A 40 -10.08 -6.48 -12.02
CA VAL A 40 -8.87 -6.13 -11.27
C VAL A 40 -8.46 -7.23 -10.26
N GLY A 41 -9.10 -8.39 -10.30
CA GLY A 41 -8.67 -9.57 -9.57
C GLY A 41 -7.31 -10.04 -10.08
N GLY A 42 -6.37 -10.35 -9.18
CA GLY A 42 -5.02 -10.72 -9.59
C GLY A 42 -4.15 -9.57 -10.10
N LEU A 43 -4.64 -8.32 -10.05
CA LEU A 43 -3.87 -7.18 -10.53
C LEU A 43 -2.75 -6.85 -9.51
N GLY A 44 -1.54 -7.28 -9.84
CA GLY A 44 -0.32 -6.93 -9.11
C GLY A 44 -0.03 -7.82 -7.90
N TRP A 45 0.73 -7.25 -6.97
CA TRP A 45 1.17 -7.93 -5.75
C TRP A 45 0.87 -7.08 -4.52
N ASP A 46 0.15 -7.66 -3.56
CA ASP A 46 -0.18 -7.06 -2.28
C ASP A 46 1.05 -7.08 -1.34
N LEU A 47 1.24 -5.97 -0.63
CA LEU A 47 2.19 -5.81 0.46
C LEU A 47 1.45 -5.98 1.78
N LEU A 48 1.86 -6.97 2.57
CA LEU A 48 1.09 -7.41 3.74
C LEU A 48 1.69 -6.91 5.06
N CYS A 49 0.84 -6.50 5.99
CA CYS A 49 1.28 -6.10 7.33
C CYS A 49 1.97 -7.28 8.04
N PRO A 50 3.22 -7.12 8.51
CA PRO A 50 3.96 -8.20 9.18
C PRO A 50 3.40 -8.52 10.59
N TYR A 51 2.66 -7.59 11.17
CA TYR A 51 1.96 -7.68 12.44
C TYR A 51 0.79 -6.69 12.41
N ALA A 52 -0.14 -6.85 13.35
CA ALA A 52 -1.24 -5.91 13.46
C ALA A 52 -0.77 -4.56 14.01
N VAL A 53 -1.41 -3.50 13.54
CA VAL A 53 -1.14 -2.11 13.92
C VAL A 53 -2.43 -1.34 14.10
N GLU A 54 -2.51 -0.60 15.19
CA GLU A 54 -3.58 0.34 15.50
C GLU A 54 -3.08 1.76 15.37
N ILE A 55 -3.87 2.60 14.70
CA ILE A 55 -3.52 3.97 14.37
C ILE A 55 -4.69 4.86 14.75
N THR A 56 -4.42 5.88 15.55
CA THR A 56 -5.43 6.89 15.94
C THR A 56 -4.85 8.28 15.75
N TRP A 57 -5.58 9.12 15.03
CA TRP A 57 -5.21 10.52 14.82
C TRP A 57 -6.20 11.43 15.53
N ASN A 58 -5.71 12.41 16.29
CA ASN A 58 -6.57 13.33 17.05
C ASN A 58 -7.10 14.52 16.21
N GLY A 59 -6.73 14.63 14.92
CA GLY A 59 -7.12 15.73 14.03
C GLY A 59 -6.10 16.88 13.97
N GLY A 60 -5.03 16.84 14.76
CA GLY A 60 -4.00 17.86 14.82
C GLY A 60 -2.99 17.83 13.67
N PRO A 61 -2.23 18.91 13.47
CA PRO A 61 -1.36 19.08 12.31
C PRO A 61 0.02 18.43 12.45
N ASN A 62 0.41 17.96 13.64
CA ASN A 62 1.78 17.53 13.91
C ASN A 62 1.94 16.01 13.76
N PRO A 63 3.16 15.50 13.57
CA PRO A 63 3.41 14.06 13.53
C PRO A 63 2.97 13.32 14.81
N GLU A 64 3.20 13.93 15.98
CA GLU A 64 2.84 13.37 17.29
C GLU A 64 1.33 13.29 17.56
N ASP A 65 0.51 13.92 16.71
CA ASP A 65 -0.95 13.84 16.77
C ASP A 65 -1.50 12.48 16.31
N ILE A 66 -0.63 11.60 15.80
CA ILE A 66 -0.93 10.24 15.41
C ILE A 66 -0.29 9.26 16.41
N ASP A 67 -1.14 8.56 17.16
CA ASP A 67 -0.75 7.44 18.01
C ASP A 67 -0.70 6.15 17.18
N ILE A 68 0.45 5.47 17.20
CA ILE A 68 0.69 4.22 16.47
C ILE A 68 1.06 3.14 17.49
N ARG A 69 0.25 2.08 17.56
CA ARG A 69 0.46 0.94 18.46
C ARG A 69 0.64 -0.33 17.66
N LEU A 70 1.77 -0.98 17.86
CA LEU A 70 2.08 -2.27 17.25
C LEU A 70 1.75 -3.38 18.26
N ASP A 71 1.12 -4.47 17.80
CA ASP A 71 0.79 -5.62 18.67
C ASP A 71 2.04 -6.37 19.16
N ARG A 72 3.24 -5.99 18.70
CA ARG A 72 4.53 -6.47 19.20
C ARG A 72 5.56 -5.33 19.25
N PRO A 73 6.49 -5.34 20.21
CA PRO A 73 7.65 -4.45 20.17
C PRO A 73 8.53 -4.81 18.96
N THR A 74 9.06 -3.80 18.28
CA THR A 74 10.04 -3.99 17.21
C THR A 74 11.19 -3.01 17.36
N ASP A 75 12.40 -3.51 17.15
CA ASP A 75 13.62 -2.71 17.10
C ASP A 75 13.98 -2.34 15.64
N ASP A 76 12.97 -2.28 14.75
CA ASP A 76 13.18 -2.07 13.33
C ASP A 76 13.64 -0.63 13.04
N ALA A 77 14.66 -0.50 12.18
CA ALA A 77 15.15 0.78 11.69
C ALA A 77 15.21 0.76 10.15
N PRO A 78 14.35 1.51 9.44
CA PRO A 78 13.24 2.31 9.95
C PRO A 78 12.09 1.44 10.49
N ALA A 79 11.23 2.04 11.32
CA ALA A 79 10.01 1.38 11.76
C ALA A 79 9.09 1.10 10.56
N PHE A 80 8.32 0.01 10.62
CA PHE A 80 7.41 -0.42 9.55
C PHE A 80 6.39 0.66 9.14
N VAL A 81 5.89 1.43 10.10
CA VAL A 81 4.97 2.55 9.86
C VAL A 81 5.33 3.71 10.77
N GLN A 82 5.27 4.92 10.23
CA GLN A 82 5.68 6.14 10.91
C GLN A 82 4.77 7.32 10.54
N SER A 83 4.64 8.27 11.46
CA SER A 83 4.25 9.65 11.13
C SER A 83 5.42 10.57 11.41
N TYR A 84 5.83 11.35 10.41
CA TYR A 84 6.94 12.31 10.54
C TYR A 84 6.69 13.64 9.81
N LEU A 85 5.68 13.71 8.93
CA LEU A 85 5.30 14.93 8.21
C LEU A 85 4.13 15.68 8.86
N GLY A 86 3.33 15.00 9.68
CA GLY A 86 2.12 15.56 10.28
C GLY A 86 0.91 15.53 9.35
N GLN A 87 -0.09 16.35 9.65
CA GLN A 87 -1.33 16.52 8.87
C GLN A 87 -2.10 15.21 8.62
N GLY A 88 -2.05 14.27 9.57
CA GLY A 88 -2.71 12.97 9.41
C GLY A 88 -2.01 12.04 8.39
N LEU A 89 -0.79 12.34 7.96
CA LEU A 89 -0.05 11.53 7.01
C LEU A 89 0.72 10.39 7.70
N LEU A 90 0.49 9.18 7.22
CA LEU A 90 1.19 7.95 7.60
C LEU A 90 2.06 7.48 6.44
N THR A 91 3.24 6.96 6.76
CA THR A 91 4.13 6.33 5.78
C THR A 91 4.45 4.91 6.22
N PHE A 92 4.17 3.94 5.34
CA PHE A 92 4.53 2.54 5.50
C PHE A 92 5.80 2.22 4.71
N TYR A 93 6.69 1.44 5.31
CA TYR A 93 7.97 1.01 4.74
C TYR A 93 7.97 -0.50 4.51
N PRO A 94 7.87 -0.96 3.25
CA PRO A 94 7.89 -2.39 2.92
C PRO A 94 9.23 -3.08 3.18
N GLY A 95 10.32 -2.33 3.30
CA GLY A 95 11.66 -2.87 3.59
C GLY A 95 12.39 -3.46 2.37
N TYR A 96 12.04 -3.00 1.16
CA TYR A 96 12.66 -3.47 -0.09
C TYR A 96 13.32 -2.34 -0.88
N GLN A 97 14.39 -2.70 -1.58
CA GLN A 97 14.83 -2.01 -2.79
C GLN A 97 14.25 -2.74 -4.00
N LEU A 98 13.49 -2.04 -4.82
CA LEU A 98 12.81 -2.59 -6.00
C LEU A 98 13.49 -2.14 -7.30
N GLN A 99 13.54 -3.04 -8.27
CA GLN A 99 13.92 -2.75 -9.65
C GLN A 99 13.00 -3.50 -10.61
N ILE A 100 12.35 -2.79 -11.53
CA ILE A 100 11.52 -3.40 -12.58
C ILE A 100 12.27 -3.46 -13.91
N GLU A 101 12.11 -4.55 -14.67
CA GLU A 101 12.73 -4.68 -15.99
C GLU A 101 11.93 -3.95 -17.09
N GLY A 102 12.66 -3.40 -18.08
CA GLY A 102 12.08 -2.80 -19.28
C GLY A 102 11.62 -1.34 -19.07
N PRO A 103 10.92 -0.75 -20.06
CA PRO A 103 10.41 0.62 -19.99
C PRO A 103 9.12 0.70 -19.15
N ASN A 104 9.20 0.19 -17.92
CA ASN A 104 8.08 0.15 -16.98
C ASN A 104 8.43 0.88 -15.69
N SER A 105 7.41 1.47 -15.09
CA SER A 105 7.41 1.98 -13.73
C SER A 105 6.58 1.06 -12.83
N LEU A 106 6.66 1.30 -11.52
CA LEU A 106 5.80 0.68 -10.52
C LEU A 106 4.78 1.70 -10.04
N TRP A 107 3.50 1.41 -10.22
CA TRP A 107 2.43 2.10 -9.54
C TRP A 107 2.26 1.50 -8.15
N LEU A 108 2.61 2.29 -7.15
CA LEU A 108 2.41 1.97 -5.75
C LEU A 108 1.08 2.61 -5.33
N ARG A 109 0.15 1.77 -4.89
CA ARG A 109 -1.20 2.21 -4.52
C ARG A 109 -1.72 1.47 -3.30
N GLY A 110 -2.88 1.89 -2.80
CA GLY A 110 -3.56 1.13 -1.75
C GLY A 110 -4.16 -0.18 -2.27
N PRO A 111 -4.64 -1.06 -1.38
CA PRO A 111 -5.21 -2.34 -1.78
C PRO A 111 -6.43 -2.18 -2.70
N ILE A 112 -6.45 -2.93 -3.81
CA ILE A 112 -7.50 -2.83 -4.85
C ILE A 112 -8.84 -3.33 -4.32
N ASN A 113 -9.88 -2.51 -4.42
CA ASN A 113 -11.24 -2.82 -3.98
C ASN A 113 -11.31 -3.29 -2.52
N ARG A 114 -10.50 -2.71 -1.62
CA ARG A 114 -10.57 -2.95 -0.17
C ARG A 114 -10.70 -1.61 0.57
N PRO A 115 -11.89 -0.99 0.57
CA PRO A 115 -12.10 0.25 1.28
C PRO A 115 -11.90 0.06 2.78
N LYS A 116 -11.27 1.03 3.44
CA LYS A 116 -11.07 1.06 4.89
C LYS A 116 -11.54 2.42 5.41
N ASP A 117 -12.42 2.43 6.40
CA ASP A 117 -13.02 3.67 6.91
C ASP A 117 -12.02 4.46 7.76
N GLY A 118 -11.95 5.77 7.56
CA GLY A 118 -11.12 6.71 8.35
C GLY A 118 -9.74 7.03 7.77
N LEU A 119 -9.38 6.43 6.63
CA LEU A 119 -8.14 6.72 5.92
C LEU A 119 -8.24 6.40 4.43
N SER A 120 -7.39 7.03 3.63
CA SER A 120 -7.30 6.80 2.19
C SER A 120 -5.84 6.58 1.79
N PRO A 121 -5.55 5.61 0.92
CA PRO A 121 -4.21 5.47 0.38
C PRO A 121 -3.90 6.65 -0.54
N LEU A 122 -2.64 7.07 -0.55
CA LEU A 122 -2.09 7.95 -1.56
C LEU A 122 -1.26 7.12 -2.55
N GLU A 123 -1.34 7.50 -3.81
CA GLU A 123 -0.77 6.72 -4.90
C GLU A 123 0.43 7.46 -5.51
N GLN A 124 1.37 6.68 -6.04
CA GLN A 124 2.58 7.20 -6.69
C GLN A 124 3.02 6.25 -7.79
N ILE A 125 3.66 6.79 -8.82
CA ILE A 125 4.35 6.02 -9.86
C ILE A 125 5.84 6.26 -9.68
N VAL A 126 6.60 5.19 -9.50
CA VAL A 126 8.05 5.23 -9.30
C VAL A 126 8.72 4.50 -10.45
N ASP A 127 9.59 5.20 -11.18
CA ASP A 127 10.46 4.57 -12.16
C ASP A 127 11.68 3.96 -11.44
N THR A 128 11.77 2.62 -11.50
CA THR A 128 12.92 1.86 -11.00
C THR A 128 13.57 1.04 -12.10
N SER A 129 13.35 1.41 -13.36
CA SER A 129 13.88 0.69 -14.53
C SER A 129 15.40 0.89 -14.68
N LEU A 130 15.87 2.13 -14.51
CA LEU A 130 17.27 2.50 -14.64
C LEU A 130 18.09 2.09 -13.40
N LEU A 131 17.58 2.39 -12.21
CA LEU A 131 18.26 2.14 -10.94
C LEU A 131 17.28 1.60 -9.88
N PRO A 132 17.71 0.63 -9.05
CA PRO A 132 16.88 0.15 -7.95
C PRO A 132 16.63 1.24 -6.90
N ALA A 133 15.40 1.36 -6.41
CA ALA A 133 15.02 2.36 -5.41
C ALA A 133 14.27 1.76 -4.22
N THR A 134 14.41 2.38 -3.05
CA THR A 134 13.54 2.09 -1.91
C THR A 134 12.17 2.69 -2.14
N ILE A 135 11.14 2.02 -1.65
CA ILE A 135 9.76 2.50 -1.76
C ILE A 135 9.14 2.71 -0.38
N SER A 136 8.15 3.60 -0.32
CA SER A 136 7.29 3.80 0.85
C SER A 136 5.88 4.10 0.37
N LEU A 137 4.86 3.67 1.11
CA LEU A 137 3.47 3.92 0.76
C LEU A 137 2.84 4.89 1.76
N ALA A 138 2.22 5.94 1.24
CA ALA A 138 1.59 6.96 2.07
C ALA A 138 0.09 6.72 2.21
N TRP A 139 -0.45 7.00 3.38
CA TRP A 139 -1.87 6.99 3.68
C TRP A 139 -2.26 8.28 4.38
N GLN A 140 -3.38 8.87 3.98
CA GLN A 140 -3.97 10.05 4.59
C GLN A 140 -5.09 9.63 5.54
N LEU A 141 -4.97 9.95 6.82
CA LEU A 141 -6.07 9.85 7.77
C LEU A 141 -7.14 10.90 7.44
N THR A 142 -8.40 10.49 7.46
CA THR A 142 -9.54 11.33 7.04
C THR A 142 -10.58 11.50 8.14
N ARG A 143 -10.47 10.77 9.26
CA ARG A 143 -11.37 10.92 10.41
C ARG A 143 -10.58 11.00 11.72
N PRO A 144 -10.71 12.10 12.49
CA PRO A 144 -10.10 12.20 13.81
C PRO A 144 -10.79 11.29 14.83
N ASP A 145 -10.07 10.95 15.90
CA ASP A 145 -10.49 10.16 17.07
C ASP A 145 -11.03 8.76 16.77
N LYS A 146 -10.79 8.26 15.55
CA LYS A 146 -11.11 6.89 15.14
C LYS A 146 -9.85 6.05 15.13
N THR A 147 -9.84 4.98 15.94
CA THR A 147 -8.83 3.93 15.83
C THR A 147 -9.07 3.10 14.58
N ILE A 148 -8.06 3.04 13.72
CA ILE A 148 -8.00 2.20 12.53
C ILE A 148 -7.03 1.08 12.81
N ARG A 149 -7.47 -0.17 12.58
CA ARG A 149 -6.65 -1.35 12.80
C ARG A 149 -6.35 -2.03 11.47
N PHE A 150 -5.08 -2.31 11.18
CA PHE A 150 -4.68 -3.29 10.18
C PHE A 150 -4.32 -4.59 10.89
N ASP A 151 -4.87 -5.71 10.43
CA ASP A 151 -4.50 -7.02 10.97
C ASP A 151 -3.18 -7.55 10.37
N ALA A 152 -2.53 -8.49 11.07
CA ALA A 152 -1.39 -9.20 10.52
C ALA A 152 -1.81 -9.96 9.25
N GLY A 153 -1.04 -9.82 8.17
CA GLY A 153 -1.40 -10.36 6.86
C GLY A 153 -2.43 -9.51 6.09
N GLU A 154 -2.95 -8.43 6.67
CA GLU A 154 -3.80 -7.50 5.93
C GLU A 154 -2.96 -6.71 4.92
N PRO A 155 -3.40 -6.56 3.66
CA PRO A 155 -2.69 -5.74 2.70
C PRO A 155 -2.78 -4.25 3.07
N PHE A 156 -1.64 -3.55 3.08
CA PHE A 156 -1.57 -2.09 3.21
C PHE A 156 -1.22 -1.39 1.89
N GLY A 157 -0.89 -2.17 0.85
CA GLY A 157 -0.53 -1.65 -0.46
C GLY A 157 -0.55 -2.70 -1.55
N THR A 158 -0.51 -2.25 -2.80
CA THR A 158 -0.37 -3.11 -3.98
C THR A 158 0.65 -2.50 -4.94
N LEU A 159 1.55 -3.35 -5.46
CA LEU A 159 2.50 -3.05 -6.53
C LEU A 159 1.89 -3.44 -7.88
N VAL A 160 1.77 -2.49 -8.81
CA VAL A 160 1.26 -2.75 -10.16
C VAL A 160 2.28 -2.27 -11.21
N PRO A 161 2.75 -3.13 -12.13
CA PRO A 161 3.54 -2.69 -13.28
C PRO A 161 2.74 -1.69 -14.12
N TYR A 162 3.36 -0.58 -14.47
CA TYR A 162 2.73 0.48 -15.27
C TYR A 162 3.71 0.94 -16.36
N PRO A 163 3.33 1.04 -17.64
CA PRO A 163 4.27 1.47 -18.67
C PRO A 163 4.73 2.92 -18.43
N THR A 164 6.03 3.18 -18.55
CA THR A 164 6.59 4.51 -18.29
C THR A 164 6.08 5.50 -19.33
N HIS A 165 5.73 6.73 -18.90
CA HIS A 165 5.17 7.79 -19.77
C HIS A 165 3.91 7.38 -20.57
N PHE A 166 3.15 6.38 -20.10
CA PHE A 166 2.01 5.88 -20.86
C PHE A 166 0.89 6.91 -21.00
N ALA A 167 0.50 7.56 -19.89
CA ALA A 167 -0.58 8.55 -19.89
C ALA A 167 -0.32 9.75 -20.82
N GLU A 168 0.95 10.15 -20.96
CA GLU A 168 1.37 11.29 -21.79
C GLU A 168 1.16 11.04 -23.31
N GLN A 169 0.90 9.79 -23.70
CA GLN A 169 0.67 9.41 -25.10
C GLN A 169 -0.79 9.62 -25.54
N PHE A 170 -1.68 9.96 -24.61
CA PHE A 170 -3.11 10.09 -24.87
C PHE A 170 -3.53 11.55 -24.79
N GLU A 171 -4.29 11.98 -25.81
CA GLU A 171 -5.02 13.24 -25.80
C GLU A 171 -6.50 12.95 -25.51
N TRP A 172 -7.14 13.85 -24.77
CA TRP A 172 -8.58 13.76 -24.51
C TRP A 172 -9.36 14.45 -25.64
N GLU A 173 -10.33 13.76 -26.23
CA GLU A 173 -11.30 14.33 -27.20
C GLU A 173 -12.66 14.64 -26.55
#